data_AF-A0A495HX00-F1
#
_entry.id   AF-A0A495HX00-F1
#
_cell.length_a   1.000
_cell.length_b   1.000
_cell.length_c   1.000
_cell.angle_alpha   90.00
_cell.angle_beta   90.00
_cell.angle_gamma   90.00
#
_symmetry.space_group_name_H-M   'P 1'
#
loop_
_entity.id
_entity.type
_entity.pdbx_description
1 polymer ?
#
loop_
_entity_poly.entity_id
_entity_poly.type
_entity_poly.pdbx_seq_one_letter_code
_entity_poly.pdbx_strand_id
1 'polypeptide(L)'
;MPDDNSLDILGTKPLAKAVEKVTEKSVDGVGAFFGAICMPAAEEFGLLLRDKVAAFRKKNLESIANKSREKIEHQKLEPTGDANPLLLRQIIEDASWTEDPSIQSMWAGLLAVASSKRAAADDSLVYTDTLKRLTPFQARLINRIYGDPRCCSVKQPIASHSESVFYPENKLIYSVVDVLKQFPGDLSSIVPIANSTHEKILSTETDHRIAISRFRPQIEALVTLGLVHEVHFLNHGREGVRVFPSLKGLDFYMRCLGYSVYPLEAFILTLQHWCQLRGIDPFTYQKT
;
A
#
# COMPACT_ATOMS: atom_id res chain seq x y z
N MET A 1 -32.30 -33.23 -29.91
CA MET A 1 -32.78 -32.78 -28.59
C MET A 1 -32.95 -34.01 -27.73
N PRO A 2 -32.24 -34.04 -26.60
CA PRO A 2 -32.92 -33.81 -25.33
C PRO A 2 -32.24 -32.72 -24.50
N ASP A 3 -33.08 -32.00 -23.75
CA ASP A 3 -32.71 -30.98 -22.78
C ASP A 3 -32.02 -31.60 -21.57
N ASP A 4 -30.86 -31.06 -21.18
CA ASP A 4 -30.25 -31.34 -19.89
C ASP A 4 -30.20 -30.07 -19.06
N ASN A 5 -31.31 -29.84 -18.34
CA ASN A 5 -31.47 -28.87 -17.27
C ASN A 5 -30.68 -29.33 -16.03
N SER A 6 -29.35 -29.38 -16.12
CA SER A 6 -28.52 -29.45 -14.92
C SER A 6 -28.39 -28.05 -14.31
N LEU A 7 -29.13 -27.88 -13.21
CA LEU A 7 -29.11 -26.76 -12.28
C LEU A 7 -27.68 -26.28 -11.99
N ASP A 8 -27.31 -25.14 -12.55
CA ASP A 8 -26.12 -24.38 -12.17
C ASP A 8 -26.39 -23.67 -10.84
N ILE A 9 -26.37 -24.45 -9.76
CA ILE A 9 -26.64 -24.04 -8.36
C ILE A 9 -25.49 -23.23 -7.75
N LEU A 10 -24.34 -23.10 -8.42
CA LEU A 10 -23.14 -22.47 -7.87
C LEU A 10 -22.65 -21.23 -8.61
N GLY A 11 -23.42 -20.65 -9.54
CA GLY A 11 -23.03 -19.39 -10.19
C GLY A 11 -21.69 -19.47 -10.93
N THR A 12 -21.28 -20.67 -11.33
CA THR A 12 -19.95 -20.92 -11.91
C THR A 12 -19.86 -20.49 -13.38
N LYS A 13 -20.99 -20.54 -14.12
CA LYS A 13 -21.05 -20.03 -15.50
C LYS A 13 -20.92 -18.50 -15.59
N PRO A 14 -21.51 -17.68 -14.68
CA PRO A 14 -21.21 -16.26 -14.57
C PRO A 14 -19.73 -15.96 -14.33
N LEU A 15 -19.07 -16.75 -13.46
CA LEU A 15 -17.67 -16.55 -13.10
C LEU A 15 -16.73 -16.79 -14.29
N ALA A 16 -16.93 -17.88 -15.04
CA ALA A 16 -16.17 -18.18 -16.25
C ALA A 16 -16.39 -17.14 -17.36
N LYS A 17 -17.63 -16.67 -17.55
CA LYS A 17 -17.95 -15.62 -18.54
C LYS A 17 -17.46 -14.24 -18.13
N ALA A 18 -17.38 -13.93 -16.83
CA ALA A 18 -16.81 -12.68 -16.32
C ALA A 18 -15.30 -12.66 -16.51
N VAL A 19 -14.61 -13.78 -16.27
CA VAL A 19 -13.17 -13.94 -16.52
C VAL A 19 -12.85 -13.85 -18.02
N GLU A 20 -13.65 -14.45 -18.91
CA GLU A 20 -13.48 -14.31 -20.36
C GLU A 20 -13.77 -12.88 -20.88
N LYS A 21 -14.75 -12.17 -20.30
CA LYS A 21 -15.06 -10.77 -20.69
C LYS A 21 -14.01 -9.75 -20.23
N VAL A 22 -13.21 -10.06 -19.21
CA VAL A 22 -12.12 -9.17 -18.75
C VAL A 22 -10.99 -9.06 -19.77
N THR A 23 -10.91 -9.99 -20.73
CA THR A 23 -9.89 -10.02 -21.81
C THR A 23 -10.22 -9.14 -23.02
N GLU A 24 -11.47 -8.69 -23.20
CA GLU A 24 -11.86 -7.89 -24.37
C GLU A 24 -11.82 -6.38 -24.06
N LYS A 25 -10.97 -5.67 -24.81
CA LYS A 25 -10.75 -4.21 -24.77
C LYS A 25 -12.02 -3.39 -25.06
N SER A 26 -12.94 -3.37 -24.11
CA SER A 26 -14.16 -2.56 -24.14
C SER A 26 -14.03 -1.37 -23.20
N VAL A 27 -14.65 -0.26 -23.56
CA VAL A 27 -14.59 1.07 -22.90
C VAL A 27 -15.12 1.06 -21.45
N ASP A 28 -15.58 -0.09 -20.94
CA ASP A 28 -16.14 -0.34 -19.61
C ASP A 28 -15.30 -1.25 -18.69
N GLY A 29 -14.01 -1.48 -19.01
CA GLY A 29 -13.16 -2.45 -18.31
C GLY A 29 -13.03 -2.30 -16.79
N VAL A 30 -13.28 -1.09 -16.23
CA VAL A 30 -13.31 -0.86 -14.77
C VAL A 30 -14.60 -1.30 -14.14
N GLY A 31 -15.75 -0.97 -14.74
CA GLY A 31 -17.05 -1.44 -14.26
C GLY A 31 -17.12 -2.97 -14.32
N ALA A 32 -16.58 -3.56 -15.39
CA ALA A 32 -16.47 -5.01 -15.53
C ALA A 32 -15.57 -5.63 -14.44
N PHE A 33 -14.43 -5.02 -14.13
CA PHE A 33 -13.54 -5.49 -13.06
C PHE A 33 -14.20 -5.40 -11.67
N PHE A 34 -14.78 -4.24 -11.32
CA PHE A 34 -15.45 -4.05 -10.04
C PHE A 34 -16.69 -4.94 -9.88
N GLY A 35 -17.46 -5.14 -10.95
CA GLY A 35 -18.56 -6.08 -10.96
C GLY A 35 -18.12 -7.54 -10.83
N ALA A 36 -16.96 -7.90 -11.39
CA ALA A 36 -16.41 -9.25 -11.27
C ALA A 36 -15.92 -9.56 -9.85
N ILE A 37 -15.37 -8.56 -9.14
CA ILE A 37 -14.87 -8.75 -7.75
C ILE A 37 -15.93 -8.54 -6.68
N CYS A 38 -17.11 -7.98 -7.00
CA CYS A 38 -18.25 -7.87 -6.11
C CYS A 38 -19.56 -8.06 -6.86
N MET A 39 -19.96 -9.34 -6.97
CA MET A 39 -21.17 -9.75 -7.69
C MET A 39 -22.46 -9.16 -7.10
N PRO A 40 -22.66 -9.06 -5.76
CA PRO A 40 -23.94 -8.62 -5.19
C PRO A 40 -24.32 -7.16 -5.50
N ALA A 41 -23.36 -6.31 -5.89
CA ALA A 41 -23.57 -4.88 -6.09
C ALA A 41 -23.06 -4.37 -7.45
N ALA A 42 -22.81 -5.28 -8.39
CA ALA A 42 -22.21 -4.95 -9.69
C ALA A 42 -23.00 -3.90 -10.50
N GLU A 43 -24.34 -3.99 -10.53
CA GLU A 43 -25.19 -3.06 -11.26
C GLU A 43 -25.16 -1.64 -10.67
N GLU A 44 -25.21 -1.53 -9.33
CA GLU A 44 -25.15 -0.26 -8.61
C GLU A 44 -23.79 0.43 -8.76
N PHE A 45 -22.69 -0.33 -8.71
CA PHE A 45 -21.35 0.23 -8.93
C PHE A 45 -21.15 0.70 -10.37
N GLY A 46 -21.73 0.03 -11.36
CA GLY A 46 -21.72 0.49 -12.75
C GLY A 46 -22.38 1.85 -12.93
N LEU A 47 -23.50 2.09 -12.23
CA LEU A 47 -24.20 3.37 -12.25
C LEU A 47 -23.43 4.47 -11.51
N LEU A 48 -22.84 4.17 -10.34
CA LEU A 48 -22.01 5.10 -9.55
C LEU A 48 -20.79 5.62 -10.32
N LEU A 49 -20.25 4.83 -11.27
CA LEU A 49 -19.12 5.23 -12.10
C LEU A 49 -19.49 6.19 -13.25
N ARG A 50 -20.78 6.34 -13.57
CA ARG A 50 -21.26 7.05 -14.78
C ARG A 50 -21.40 8.58 -14.61
N ASP A 51 -21.32 9.11 -13.39
CA ASP A 51 -21.59 10.53 -13.11
C ASP A 51 -20.51 11.53 -13.59
N LYS A 52 -20.89 12.75 -13.98
CA LYS A 52 -20.10 13.76 -14.76
C LYS A 52 -18.73 14.22 -14.23
N VAL A 53 -18.27 13.79 -13.04
CA VAL A 53 -16.85 13.89 -12.61
C VAL A 53 -16.05 12.64 -13.03
N ALA A 54 -16.67 11.79 -13.87
CA ALA A 54 -16.27 10.45 -14.24
C ALA A 54 -14.89 10.39 -14.87
N ALA A 55 -14.50 11.26 -15.79
CA ALA A 55 -13.27 11.04 -16.55
C ALA A 55 -12.02 11.00 -15.65
N PHE A 56 -11.94 11.92 -14.69
CA PHE A 56 -10.85 11.99 -13.72
C PHE A 56 -10.84 10.78 -12.77
N ARG A 57 -12.00 10.54 -12.12
CA ARG A 57 -12.17 9.43 -11.17
C ARG A 57 -12.00 8.06 -11.85
N LYS A 58 -12.53 7.91 -13.06
CA LYS A 58 -12.41 6.71 -13.91
C LYS A 58 -10.96 6.42 -14.23
N LYS A 59 -10.16 7.41 -14.65
CA LYS A 59 -8.73 7.22 -14.89
C LYS A 59 -7.99 6.71 -13.64
N ASN A 60 -8.29 7.26 -12.47
CA ASN A 60 -7.65 6.83 -11.22
C ASN A 60 -8.11 5.42 -10.82
N LEU A 61 -9.40 5.12 -10.96
CA LEU A 61 -9.96 3.80 -10.72
C LEU A 61 -9.44 2.76 -11.73
N GLU A 62 -9.25 3.12 -12.99
CA GLU A 62 -8.56 2.32 -14.01
C GLU A 62 -7.15 1.96 -13.54
N SER A 63 -6.40 2.95 -13.03
CA SER A 63 -5.06 2.72 -12.50
C SER A 63 -5.07 1.77 -11.30
N ILE A 64 -5.97 1.98 -10.34
CA ILE A 64 -6.11 1.13 -9.15
C ILE A 64 -6.52 -0.30 -9.54
N ALA A 65 -7.51 -0.45 -10.44
CA ALA A 65 -7.98 -1.74 -10.93
C ALA A 65 -6.85 -2.52 -11.63
N ASN A 66 -6.08 -1.85 -12.49
CA ASN A 66 -4.95 -2.48 -13.18
C ASN A 66 -3.86 -2.92 -12.20
N LYS A 67 -3.45 -2.05 -11.26
CA LYS A 67 -2.50 -2.41 -10.20
C LYS A 67 -3.01 -3.54 -9.32
N SER A 68 -4.33 -3.61 -9.08
CA SER A 68 -4.94 -4.67 -8.28
C SER A 68 -4.86 -6.00 -9.03
N ARG A 69 -5.15 -5.99 -10.34
CA ARG A 69 -5.02 -7.17 -11.20
C ARG A 69 -3.58 -7.68 -11.24
N GLU A 70 -2.61 -6.79 -11.44
CA GLU A 70 -1.19 -7.14 -11.41
C GLU A 70 -0.78 -7.81 -10.08
N LYS A 71 -1.30 -7.31 -8.94
CA LYS A 71 -1.04 -7.90 -7.62
C LYS A 71 -1.69 -9.27 -7.46
N ILE A 72 -2.94 -9.43 -7.91
CA ILE A 72 -3.66 -10.71 -7.90
C ILE A 72 -2.89 -11.76 -8.71
N GLU A 73 -2.46 -11.39 -9.93
CA GLU A 73 -1.69 -12.26 -10.83
C GLU A 73 -0.33 -12.63 -10.24
N HIS A 74 0.44 -11.63 -9.77
CA HIS A 74 1.76 -11.83 -9.18
C HIS A 74 1.71 -12.73 -7.95
N GLN A 75 0.68 -12.61 -7.12
CA GLN A 75 0.51 -13.39 -5.91
C GLN A 75 -0.28 -14.69 -6.12
N LYS A 76 -0.71 -14.96 -7.35
CA LYS A 76 -1.53 -16.13 -7.72
C LYS A 76 -2.78 -16.25 -6.84
N LEU A 77 -3.42 -15.13 -6.53
CA LEU A 77 -4.65 -15.09 -5.76
C LEU A 77 -5.82 -15.53 -6.65
N GLU A 78 -6.72 -16.35 -6.11
CA GLU A 78 -7.97 -16.73 -6.79
C GLU A 78 -9.04 -15.65 -6.51
N PRO A 79 -9.53 -14.93 -7.54
CA PRO A 79 -10.62 -13.97 -7.38
C PRO A 79 -11.92 -14.71 -7.03
N THR A 80 -12.64 -14.25 -6.02
CA THR A 80 -13.90 -14.89 -5.58
C THR A 80 -15.17 -14.17 -5.99
N GLY A 81 -15.10 -12.88 -6.30
CA GLY A 81 -16.30 -12.07 -6.53
C GLY A 81 -17.03 -11.66 -5.25
N ASP A 82 -16.41 -11.92 -4.09
CA ASP A 82 -16.98 -11.72 -2.75
C ASP A 82 -16.35 -10.53 -1.99
N ALA A 83 -15.75 -9.58 -2.70
CA ALA A 83 -15.16 -8.41 -2.05
C ALA A 83 -16.24 -7.63 -1.28
N ASN A 84 -15.90 -7.18 -0.07
CA ASN A 84 -16.82 -6.44 0.78
C ASN A 84 -17.34 -5.17 0.06
N PRO A 85 -18.67 -5.01 -0.13
CA PRO A 85 -19.24 -3.84 -0.78
C PRO A 85 -18.86 -2.50 -0.13
N LEU A 86 -18.65 -2.45 1.19
CA LEU A 86 -18.23 -1.25 1.91
C LEU A 86 -16.82 -0.80 1.50
N LEU A 87 -15.90 -1.75 1.33
CA LEU A 87 -14.55 -1.47 0.86
C LEU A 87 -14.60 -0.93 -0.58
N LEU A 88 -15.41 -1.53 -1.44
CA LEU A 88 -15.57 -1.06 -2.81
C LEU A 88 -16.17 0.32 -2.89
N ARG A 89 -17.17 0.63 -2.07
CA ARG A 89 -17.70 1.99 -1.94
C ARG A 89 -16.59 2.96 -1.57
N GLN A 90 -15.75 2.66 -0.59
CA GLN A 90 -14.64 3.53 -0.20
C GLN A 90 -13.58 3.67 -1.31
N ILE A 91 -13.30 2.62 -2.07
CA ILE A 91 -12.38 2.72 -3.22
C ILE A 91 -12.98 3.63 -4.30
N ILE A 92 -14.25 3.44 -4.62
CA ILE A 92 -14.94 4.26 -5.62
C ILE A 92 -15.04 5.71 -5.14
N GLU A 93 -15.39 5.95 -3.88
CA GLU A 93 -15.60 7.30 -3.35
C GLU A 93 -14.31 8.01 -2.99
N ASP A 94 -13.41 7.39 -2.21
CA ASP A 94 -12.19 8.04 -1.69
C ASP A 94 -10.99 7.81 -2.60
N ALA A 95 -10.71 6.56 -2.99
CA ALA A 95 -9.49 6.24 -3.75
C ALA A 95 -9.51 6.82 -5.17
N SER A 96 -10.69 7.01 -5.76
CA SER A 96 -10.85 7.63 -7.08
C SER A 96 -10.37 9.08 -7.16
N TRP A 97 -10.26 9.79 -6.04
CA TRP A 97 -9.69 11.15 -5.98
C TRP A 97 -8.17 11.16 -5.80
N THR A 98 -7.56 10.00 -5.61
CA THR A 98 -6.12 9.89 -5.36
C THR A 98 -5.37 9.86 -6.69
N GLU A 99 -4.47 10.82 -6.90
CA GLU A 99 -3.59 10.87 -8.08
C GLU A 99 -2.22 10.21 -7.84
N ASP A 100 -1.72 10.24 -6.60
CA ASP A 100 -0.36 9.77 -6.32
C ASP A 100 -0.25 8.26 -6.58
N PRO A 101 0.71 7.82 -7.41
CA PRO A 101 0.84 6.42 -7.78
C PRO A 101 1.10 5.47 -6.61
N SER A 102 1.77 5.95 -5.55
CA SER A 102 2.08 5.14 -4.36
C SER A 102 0.82 4.88 -3.54
N ILE A 103 0.00 5.90 -3.28
CA ILE A 103 -1.28 5.71 -2.58
C ILE A 103 -2.25 4.85 -3.40
N GLN A 104 -2.35 5.07 -4.72
CA GLN A 104 -3.14 4.21 -5.61
C GLN A 104 -2.68 2.74 -5.57
N SER A 105 -1.37 2.49 -5.49
CA SER A 105 -0.83 1.13 -5.37
C SER A 105 -1.19 0.49 -4.02
N MET A 106 -1.22 1.28 -2.95
CA MET A 106 -1.66 0.82 -1.63
C MET A 106 -3.14 0.45 -1.61
N TRP A 107 -4.01 1.26 -2.23
CA TRP A 107 -5.43 0.93 -2.42
C TRP A 107 -5.62 -0.35 -3.24
N ALA A 108 -4.84 -0.51 -4.31
CA ALA A 108 -4.84 -1.70 -5.13
C ALA A 108 -4.45 -2.96 -4.35
N GLY A 109 -3.54 -2.85 -3.37
CA GLY A 109 -3.23 -3.97 -2.47
C GLY A 109 -4.38 -4.36 -1.56
N LEU A 110 -5.02 -3.37 -0.93
CA LEU A 110 -6.20 -3.63 -0.08
C LEU A 110 -7.32 -4.31 -0.87
N LEU A 111 -7.52 -3.87 -2.13
CA LEU A 111 -8.49 -4.45 -3.05
C LEU A 111 -8.12 -5.87 -3.47
N ALA A 112 -6.85 -6.11 -3.82
CA ALA A 112 -6.37 -7.43 -4.21
C ALA A 112 -6.57 -8.46 -3.09
N VAL A 113 -6.27 -8.08 -1.84
CA VAL A 113 -6.55 -8.92 -0.66
C VAL A 113 -8.03 -9.23 -0.57
N ALA A 114 -8.87 -8.19 -0.55
CA ALA A 114 -10.30 -8.34 -0.35
C ALA A 114 -11.03 -9.09 -1.46
N SER A 115 -10.46 -9.12 -2.67
CA SER A 115 -11.02 -9.84 -3.81
C SER A 115 -10.65 -11.34 -3.83
N SER A 116 -9.85 -11.81 -2.86
CA SER A 116 -9.33 -13.18 -2.83
C SER A 116 -10.06 -14.08 -1.84
N LYS A 117 -10.14 -15.39 -2.15
CA LYS A 117 -10.76 -16.44 -1.31
C LYS A 117 -10.21 -16.55 0.12
N ARG A 118 -9.04 -15.96 0.35
CA ARG A 118 -8.30 -16.03 1.60
C ARG A 118 -8.51 -14.81 2.50
N ALA A 119 -9.20 -13.77 2.03
CA ALA A 119 -9.53 -12.64 2.89
C ALA A 119 -10.69 -13.01 3.81
N ALA A 120 -10.43 -13.03 5.12
CA ALA A 120 -11.50 -12.75 6.08
C ALA A 120 -12.07 -11.38 5.69
N ALA A 121 -13.38 -11.33 5.41
CA ALA A 121 -14.02 -10.33 4.55
C ALA A 121 -13.84 -8.86 4.96
N ASP A 122 -13.25 -8.56 6.12
CA ASP A 122 -13.22 -7.20 6.69
C ASP A 122 -11.82 -6.69 7.03
N ASP A 123 -10.76 -7.48 6.93
CA ASP A 123 -9.47 -7.02 7.45
C ASP A 123 -8.89 -5.82 6.68
N SER A 124 -9.08 -5.78 5.35
CA SER A 124 -8.66 -4.65 4.52
C SER A 124 -9.44 -3.38 4.86
N LEU A 125 -10.68 -3.52 5.36
CA LEU A 125 -11.57 -2.40 5.68
C LEU A 125 -10.98 -1.56 6.83
N VAL A 126 -10.33 -2.19 7.80
CA VAL A 126 -9.70 -1.55 8.98
C VAL A 126 -8.68 -0.47 8.58
N TYR A 127 -8.08 -0.59 7.39
CA TYR A 127 -7.01 0.29 6.93
C TYR A 127 -7.44 1.41 5.98
N THR A 128 -8.68 1.38 5.49
CA THR A 128 -9.22 2.38 4.55
C THR A 128 -9.20 3.78 5.14
N ASP A 129 -9.62 3.93 6.40
CA ASP A 129 -9.58 5.18 7.14
C ASP A 129 -8.17 5.68 7.42
N THR A 130 -7.20 4.77 7.52
CA THR A 130 -5.80 5.14 7.66
C THR A 130 -5.26 5.62 6.32
N LEU A 131 -5.51 4.87 5.25
CA LEU A 131 -5.01 5.17 3.91
C LEU A 131 -5.57 6.49 3.35
N LYS A 132 -6.86 6.79 3.56
CA LYS A 132 -7.47 8.07 3.13
C LYS A 132 -6.85 9.32 3.79
N ARG A 133 -6.20 9.16 4.95
CA ARG A 133 -5.55 10.25 5.69
C ARG A 133 -4.07 10.43 5.36
N LEU A 134 -3.47 9.51 4.59
CA LEU A 134 -2.05 9.59 4.27
C LEU A 134 -1.77 10.62 3.19
N THR A 135 -0.70 11.39 3.40
CA THR A 135 -0.11 12.21 2.34
C THR A 135 0.77 11.33 1.41
N PRO A 136 1.02 11.77 0.17
CA PRO A 136 1.95 11.08 -0.73
C PRO A 136 3.35 10.87 -0.12
N PHE A 137 3.85 11.87 0.62
CA PHE A 137 5.12 11.78 1.34
C PHE A 137 5.09 10.67 2.40
N GLN A 138 4.03 10.60 3.21
CA GLN A 138 3.86 9.57 4.22
C GLN A 138 3.77 8.17 3.62
N ALA A 139 3.00 8.00 2.54
CA ALA A 139 2.88 6.73 1.83
C ALA A 139 4.24 6.22 1.30
N ARG A 140 5.02 7.10 0.67
CA ARG A 140 6.38 6.79 0.18
C ARG A 140 7.33 6.47 1.34
N LEU A 141 7.25 7.21 2.43
CA LEU A 141 8.06 6.97 3.62
C LEU A 141 7.73 5.61 4.28
N ILE A 142 6.44 5.24 4.40
CA ILE A 142 6.02 3.92 4.89
C ILE A 142 6.59 2.81 4.00
N ASN A 143 6.44 2.94 2.68
CA ASN A 143 7.00 1.98 1.72
C ASN A 143 8.53 1.89 1.84
N ARG A 144 9.21 3.01 2.11
CA ARG A 144 10.65 3.04 2.33
C ARG A 144 11.05 2.35 3.65
N ILE A 145 10.29 2.54 4.72
CA ILE A 145 10.55 1.95 6.03
C ILE A 145 10.36 0.44 5.99
N TYR A 146 9.18 0.00 5.60
CA TYR A 146 8.79 -1.42 5.66
C TYR A 146 9.27 -2.24 4.47
N GLY A 147 9.65 -1.59 3.37
CA GLY A 147 10.37 -2.21 2.26
C GLY A 147 11.89 -2.32 2.49
N ASP A 148 12.42 -1.78 3.59
CA ASP A 148 13.84 -1.87 3.93
C ASP A 148 14.17 -3.30 4.42
N PRO A 149 15.15 -4.01 3.82
CA PRO A 149 15.64 -5.31 4.30
C PRO A 149 16.03 -5.31 5.78
N ARG A 150 16.52 -4.18 6.30
CA ARG A 150 16.84 -4.05 7.73
C ARG A 150 15.60 -4.19 8.60
N CYS A 151 14.41 -3.86 8.09
CA CYS A 151 13.16 -3.99 8.84
C CYS A 151 12.84 -5.45 9.17
N CYS A 152 13.24 -6.42 8.35
CA CYS A 152 13.02 -7.84 8.64
C CYS A 152 14.20 -8.50 9.38
N SER A 153 15.20 -7.74 9.86
CA SER A 153 16.36 -8.26 10.62
C SER A 153 16.03 -8.64 12.07
N VAL A 154 15.00 -9.47 12.26
CA VAL A 154 14.53 -9.90 13.59
C VAL A 154 14.95 -11.35 13.84
N LYS A 155 15.61 -11.60 14.98
CA LYS A 155 15.96 -12.96 15.43
C LYS A 155 14.73 -13.67 16.01
N GLN A 156 14.67 -14.99 15.81
CA GLN A 156 13.64 -15.82 16.44
C GLN A 156 13.99 -16.13 17.92
N PRO A 157 13.00 -16.25 18.82
CA PRO A 157 11.57 -15.97 18.59
C PRO A 157 11.34 -14.47 18.46
N ILE A 158 10.42 -14.07 17.56
CA ILE A 158 10.00 -12.67 17.48
C ILE A 158 9.30 -12.38 18.80
N ALA A 159 10.01 -11.73 19.71
CA ALA A 159 9.49 -11.46 21.04
C ALA A 159 8.26 -10.57 20.87
N SER A 160 7.08 -11.15 21.10
CA SER A 160 5.86 -10.40 21.35
C SER A 160 6.04 -9.75 22.72
N HIS A 161 6.89 -8.73 22.79
CA HIS A 161 6.83 -7.82 23.92
C HIS A 161 5.39 -7.27 23.94
N SER A 162 4.85 -7.00 25.12
CA SER A 162 3.50 -6.47 25.32
C SER A 162 3.21 -5.17 24.55
N GLU A 163 4.25 -4.58 23.97
CA GLU A 163 4.24 -3.38 23.16
C GLU A 163 4.15 -3.80 21.69
N SER A 164 3.24 -3.20 20.93
CA SER A 164 2.98 -3.46 19.50
C SER A 164 4.13 -3.05 18.55
N VAL A 165 5.35 -3.42 18.92
CA VAL A 165 6.65 -2.97 18.41
C VAL A 165 7.49 -4.21 18.15
N PHE A 166 8.29 -4.16 17.09
CA PHE A 166 9.37 -5.12 16.91
C PHE A 166 10.66 -4.35 16.69
N TYR A 167 11.77 -4.89 17.20
CA TYR A 167 13.08 -4.25 17.16
C TYR A 167 13.97 -5.00 16.17
N PRO A 168 14.16 -4.47 14.94
CA PRO A 168 15.14 -5.04 14.04
C PRO A 168 16.55 -4.87 14.64
N GLU A 169 17.41 -5.88 14.47
CA GLU A 169 18.80 -5.86 14.94
C GLU A 169 19.56 -4.70 14.29
N ASN A 170 19.31 -4.47 13.01
CA ASN A 170 19.80 -3.31 12.29
C ASN A 170 18.92 -2.09 12.55
N LYS A 171 19.51 -1.06 13.15
CA LYS A 171 18.83 0.22 13.38
C LYS A 171 18.36 0.82 12.05
N LEU A 172 17.07 1.13 11.95
CA LEU A 172 16.50 1.87 10.84
C LEU A 172 16.84 3.35 10.96
N ILE A 173 18.04 3.71 10.52
CA ILE A 173 18.49 5.09 10.42
C ILE A 173 18.49 5.46 8.93
N TYR A 174 17.79 6.54 8.61
CA TYR A 174 17.71 7.12 7.28
C TYR A 174 18.42 8.47 7.26
N SER A 175 19.25 8.71 6.25
CA SER A 175 19.83 10.05 6.06
C SER A 175 18.72 11.07 5.81
N VAL A 176 18.99 12.34 6.12
CA VAL A 176 18.01 13.41 5.88
C VAL A 176 17.63 13.48 4.39
N VAL A 177 18.63 13.33 3.52
CA VAL A 177 18.44 13.29 2.07
C VAL A 177 17.51 12.15 1.66
N ASP A 178 17.67 10.95 2.23
CA ASP A 178 16.81 9.81 1.91
C ASP A 178 15.35 10.06 2.30
N VAL A 179 15.12 10.73 3.44
CA VAL A 179 13.77 11.12 3.88
C VAL A 179 13.20 12.20 2.96
N LEU A 180 13.97 13.26 2.66
CA LEU A 180 13.51 14.37 1.82
C LEU A 180 13.18 13.92 0.38
N LYS A 181 13.93 12.96 -0.16
CA LYS A 181 13.66 12.33 -1.47
C LYS A 181 12.32 11.60 -1.55
N GLN A 182 11.68 11.29 -0.41
CA GLN A 182 10.34 10.70 -0.42
C GLN A 182 9.25 11.72 -0.76
N PHE A 183 9.55 13.02 -0.73
CA PHE A 183 8.60 14.03 -1.17
C PHE A 183 8.46 14.00 -2.70
N PRO A 184 7.24 13.81 -3.24
CA PRO A 184 7.05 13.68 -4.70
C PRO A 184 7.15 14.99 -5.47
N GLY A 185 7.10 16.14 -4.79
CA GLY A 185 7.10 17.46 -5.42
C GLY A 185 8.44 18.17 -5.32
N ASP A 186 8.43 19.45 -5.69
CA ASP A 186 9.59 20.34 -5.54
C ASP A 186 9.70 20.83 -4.08
N LEU A 187 10.85 20.60 -3.45
CA LEU A 187 11.09 20.99 -2.06
C LEU A 187 11.12 22.52 -1.89
N SER A 188 11.52 23.26 -2.93
CA SER A 188 11.54 24.73 -2.91
C SER A 188 10.15 25.34 -2.76
N SER A 189 9.10 24.62 -3.18
CA SER A 189 7.71 25.09 -3.07
C SER A 189 7.16 25.11 -1.64
N ILE A 190 7.74 24.30 -0.75
CA ILE A 190 7.22 24.05 0.60
C ILE A 190 8.22 24.40 1.71
N VAL A 191 9.51 24.46 1.39
CA VAL A 191 10.58 24.83 2.30
C VAL A 191 10.94 26.30 2.03
N PRO A 192 10.68 27.23 2.98
CA PRO A 192 10.86 28.66 2.76
C PRO A 192 12.34 29.07 2.87
N ILE A 193 13.18 28.59 1.95
CA ILE A 193 14.59 29.01 1.84
C ILE A 193 14.72 29.88 0.61
N ALA A 194 15.02 31.16 0.82
CA ALA A 194 15.16 32.12 -0.26
C ALA A 194 16.24 31.67 -1.26
N ASN A 195 15.89 31.70 -2.56
CA ASN A 195 16.79 31.35 -3.66
C ASN A 195 17.40 29.93 -3.55
N SER A 196 16.68 28.97 -2.98
CA SER A 196 17.08 27.55 -2.99
C SER A 196 16.19 26.72 -3.90
N THR A 197 16.82 25.96 -4.80
CA THR A 197 16.16 24.98 -5.68
C THR A 197 16.05 23.62 -4.98
N HIS A 198 15.23 22.72 -5.52
CA HIS A 198 15.13 21.34 -5.04
C HIS A 198 16.51 20.67 -4.88
N GLU A 199 17.36 20.76 -5.89
CA GLU A 199 18.68 20.13 -5.93
C GLU A 199 19.62 20.74 -4.89
N LYS A 200 19.57 22.06 -4.72
CA LYS A 200 20.37 22.77 -3.72
C LYS A 200 19.98 22.38 -2.30
N ILE A 201 18.67 22.25 -2.05
CA ILE A 201 18.17 21.76 -0.75
C ILE A 201 18.70 20.34 -0.50
N LEU A 202 18.71 19.46 -1.49
CA LEU A 202 19.21 18.10 -1.32
C LEU A 202 20.73 17.99 -1.18
N SER A 203 21.51 18.95 -1.69
CA SER A 203 22.98 18.91 -1.63
C SER A 203 23.57 19.64 -0.41
N THR A 204 22.84 20.57 0.20
CA THR A 204 23.38 21.46 1.23
C THR A 204 22.94 21.04 2.64
N GLU A 205 23.91 20.68 3.49
CA GLU A 205 23.65 20.22 4.87
C GLU A 205 22.91 21.27 5.73
N THR A 206 23.15 22.57 5.50
CA THR A 206 22.43 23.64 6.21
C THR A 206 20.95 23.66 5.88
N ASP A 207 20.60 23.38 4.62
CA ASP A 207 19.24 23.41 4.11
C ASP A 207 18.47 22.15 4.52
N HIS A 208 19.17 21.02 4.70
CA HIS A 208 18.62 19.76 5.22
C HIS A 208 17.88 19.98 6.54
N ARG A 209 18.46 20.74 7.48
CA ARG A 209 17.86 20.98 8.80
C ARG A 209 16.52 21.71 8.71
N ILE A 210 16.46 22.74 7.86
CA ILE A 210 15.24 23.54 7.69
C ILE A 210 14.19 22.69 6.97
N ALA A 211 14.59 21.99 5.91
CA ALA A 211 13.71 21.12 5.16
C ALA A 211 13.12 20.00 6.02
N ILE A 212 13.94 19.25 6.76
CA ILE A 212 13.45 18.14 7.59
C ILE A 212 12.54 18.61 8.73
N SER A 213 12.82 19.79 9.30
CA SER A 213 11.97 20.41 10.31
C SER A 213 10.56 20.72 9.77
N ARG A 214 10.43 21.02 8.47
CA ARG A 214 9.13 21.23 7.82
C ARG A 214 8.33 19.94 7.67
N PHE A 215 9.00 18.81 7.47
CA PHE A 215 8.38 17.49 7.35
C PHE A 215 8.11 16.81 8.69
N ARG A 216 8.74 17.28 9.77
CA ARG A 216 8.62 16.70 11.11
C ARG A 216 7.17 16.43 11.53
N PRO A 217 6.18 17.34 11.38
CA PRO A 217 4.80 17.05 11.74
C PRO A 217 4.18 15.90 10.92
N GLN A 218 4.53 15.77 9.63
CA GLN A 218 4.05 14.67 8.79
C GLN A 218 4.67 13.33 9.21
N ILE A 219 5.94 13.34 9.63
CA ILE A 219 6.63 12.15 10.13
C ILE A 219 6.06 11.73 11.49
N GLU A 220 5.88 12.66 12.43
CA GLU A 220 5.30 12.40 13.76
C GLU A 220 3.82 11.99 13.68
N ALA A 221 3.08 12.46 12.66
CA ALA A 221 1.72 11.99 12.40
C ALA A 221 1.66 10.47 12.10
N LEU A 222 2.73 9.86 11.55
CA LEU A 222 2.78 8.40 11.38
C LEU A 222 2.79 7.66 12.71
N VAL A 223 3.40 8.26 13.75
CA VAL A 223 3.35 7.75 15.12
C VAL A 223 1.94 7.84 15.68
N THR A 224 1.27 8.97 15.45
CA THR A 224 -0.11 9.18 15.89
C THR A 224 -1.10 8.20 15.22
N LEU A 225 -0.86 7.84 13.95
CA LEU A 225 -1.64 6.83 13.24
C LEU A 225 -1.33 5.39 13.71
N GLY A 226 -0.31 5.21 14.53
CA GLY A 226 0.20 3.91 14.96
C GLY A 226 0.86 3.12 13.83
N LEU A 227 1.26 3.79 12.75
CA LEU A 227 2.00 3.16 11.63
C LEU A 227 3.50 3.11 11.90
N VAL A 228 3.99 3.95 12.80
CA VAL A 228 5.35 3.92 13.33
C VAL A 228 5.23 3.94 14.85
N HIS A 229 6.10 3.26 15.58
CA HIS A 229 6.06 3.29 17.03
C HIS A 229 6.68 4.57 17.58
N GLU A 230 7.91 4.88 17.16
CA GLU A 230 8.65 6.06 17.58
C GLU A 230 9.56 6.57 16.47
N VAL A 231 9.88 7.86 16.51
CA VAL A 231 10.84 8.50 15.61
C VAL A 231 11.75 9.44 16.38
N HIS A 232 13.06 9.28 16.22
CA HIS A 232 14.08 10.16 16.80
C HIS A 232 14.86 10.90 15.70
N PHE A 233 14.87 12.23 15.79
CA PHE A 233 15.69 13.09 14.92
C PHE A 233 17.09 13.21 15.50
N LEU A 234 18.05 12.47 14.94
CA LEU A 234 19.42 12.39 15.45
C LEU A 234 20.16 13.72 15.25
N ASN A 235 20.81 14.22 16.29
CA ASN A 235 21.49 15.52 16.28
C ASN A 235 20.64 16.65 15.69
N HIS A 236 19.40 16.75 16.15
CA HIS A 236 18.39 17.70 15.65
C HIS A 236 18.13 17.59 14.14
N GLY A 237 18.23 16.37 13.60
CA GLY A 237 18.03 16.08 12.18
C GLY A 237 19.25 16.35 11.31
N ARG A 238 20.48 16.34 11.86
CA ARG A 238 21.72 16.39 11.07
C ARG A 238 22.17 15.02 10.59
N GLU A 239 22.21 14.05 11.51
CA GLU A 239 22.71 12.70 11.21
C GLU A 239 21.64 11.82 10.55
N GLY A 240 20.38 12.18 10.71
CA GLY A 240 19.26 11.48 10.09
C GLY A 240 18.07 11.30 11.01
N VAL A 241 17.19 10.40 10.59
CA VAL A 241 15.95 10.05 11.28
C VAL A 241 16.01 8.57 11.62
N ARG A 242 15.99 8.27 12.91
CA ARG A 242 15.87 6.90 13.41
C ARG A 242 14.40 6.56 13.59
N VAL A 243 13.97 5.44 13.04
CA VAL A 243 12.58 4.97 13.06
C VAL A 243 12.49 3.67 13.84
N PHE A 244 11.44 3.55 14.67
CA PHE A 244 11.07 2.31 15.34
C PHE A 244 9.77 1.80 14.70
N PRO A 245 9.81 0.69 13.96
CA PRO A 245 8.65 0.20 13.25
C PRO A 245 7.62 -0.39 14.24
N SER A 246 6.35 -0.24 13.89
CA SER A 246 5.23 -0.86 14.62
C SER A 246 4.73 -2.12 13.91
N LEU A 247 4.15 -3.06 14.66
CA LEU A 247 3.48 -4.24 14.10
C LEU A 247 2.26 -3.84 13.26
N LYS A 248 1.49 -2.84 13.70
CA LYS A 248 0.34 -2.31 12.95
C LYS A 248 0.75 -1.72 11.60
N GLY A 249 1.87 -1.00 11.55
CA GLY A 249 2.40 -0.46 10.29
C GLY A 249 2.95 -1.55 9.37
N LEU A 250 3.51 -2.63 9.91
CA LEU A 250 3.93 -3.78 9.13
C LEU A 250 2.73 -4.50 8.50
N ASP A 251 1.68 -4.75 9.29
CA ASP A 251 0.43 -5.35 8.80
C ASP A 251 -0.21 -4.47 7.72
N PHE A 252 -0.28 -3.16 7.96
CA PHE A 252 -0.75 -2.20 6.98
C PHE A 252 0.03 -2.27 5.67
N TYR A 253 1.36 -2.22 5.74
CA TYR A 253 2.23 -2.31 4.56
C TYR A 253 2.03 -3.63 3.82
N MET A 254 2.00 -4.76 4.53
CA MET A 254 1.76 -6.09 3.97
C MET A 254 0.45 -6.15 3.18
N ARG A 255 -0.65 -5.65 3.76
CA ARG A 255 -1.96 -5.62 3.10
C ARG A 255 -1.97 -4.69 1.89
N CYS A 256 -1.32 -3.53 1.99
CA CYS A 256 -1.12 -2.62 0.86
C CYS A 256 -0.24 -3.20 -0.27
N LEU A 257 0.56 -4.23 0.00
CA LEU A 257 1.24 -4.99 -1.05
C LEU A 257 0.33 -6.01 -1.73
N GLY A 258 -0.76 -6.43 -1.08
CA GLY A 258 -1.72 -7.42 -1.58
C GLY A 258 -1.71 -8.75 -0.83
N TYR A 259 -0.89 -8.90 0.22
CA TYR A 259 -0.74 -10.17 0.94
C TYR A 259 -1.85 -10.36 1.98
N SER A 260 -2.42 -11.57 2.01
CA SER A 260 -3.46 -11.97 2.97
C SER A 260 -2.95 -13.03 3.95
N VAL A 261 -3.32 -12.88 5.23
CA VAL A 261 -3.23 -13.93 6.26
C VAL A 261 -1.82 -14.50 6.46
N TYR A 262 -0.93 -13.67 6.99
CA TYR A 262 0.27 -14.16 7.65
C TYR A 262 0.22 -13.76 9.13
N PRO A 263 0.50 -14.68 10.08
CA PRO A 263 1.14 -14.27 11.32
C PRO A 263 2.30 -13.35 10.96
N LEU A 264 2.43 -12.19 11.59
CA LEU A 264 3.43 -11.19 11.21
C LEU A 264 4.84 -11.78 11.16
N GLU A 265 5.07 -12.79 11.98
CA GLU A 265 6.28 -13.61 12.01
C GLU A 265 6.57 -14.29 10.67
N ALA A 266 5.56 -14.89 10.05
CA ALA A 266 5.70 -15.56 8.76
C ALA A 266 5.91 -14.56 7.61
N PHE A 267 5.35 -13.34 7.71
CA PHE A 267 5.65 -12.28 6.76
C PHE A 267 7.10 -11.79 6.89
N ILE A 268 7.61 -11.64 8.12
CA ILE A 268 9.03 -11.30 8.35
C ILE A 268 9.96 -12.36 7.75
N LEU A 269 9.66 -13.64 7.95
CA LEU A 269 10.42 -14.74 7.34
C LEU A 269 10.38 -14.71 5.81
N THR A 270 9.21 -14.40 5.25
CA THR A 270 9.04 -14.25 3.80
C THR A 270 9.88 -13.09 3.27
N LEU A 271 9.88 -11.94 3.95
CA LEU A 271 10.74 -10.81 3.61
C LEU A 271 12.22 -11.17 3.70
N GLN A 272 12.65 -11.89 4.74
CA GLN A 272 14.04 -12.38 4.85
C GLN A 272 14.41 -13.27 3.68
N HIS A 273 13.54 -14.21 3.31
CA HIS A 273 13.75 -15.11 2.18
C HIS A 273 13.86 -14.34 0.85
N TRP A 274 12.99 -13.35 0.61
CA TRP A 274 13.08 -12.51 -0.59
C TRP A 274 14.33 -11.65 -0.63
N CYS A 275 14.82 -11.17 0.51
CA CYS A 275 16.09 -10.47 0.58
C CYS A 275 17.23 -11.41 0.13
N GLN A 276 17.25 -12.64 0.63
CA GLN A 276 18.24 -13.65 0.23
C GLN A 276 18.17 -13.95 -1.28
N LEU A 277 16.96 -14.11 -1.85
CA LEU A 277 16.79 -14.30 -3.30
C LEU A 277 17.31 -13.12 -4.14
N ARG A 278 17.33 -11.91 -3.56
CA ARG A 278 17.87 -10.69 -4.19
C ARG A 278 19.38 -10.52 -3.93
N GLY A 279 20.02 -11.50 -3.29
CA GLY A 279 21.41 -11.40 -2.85
C GLY A 279 21.60 -10.27 -1.86
N ILE A 280 20.68 -10.09 -0.91
CA ILE A 280 20.79 -9.12 0.17
C ILE A 280 20.58 -9.88 1.48
N ASP A 281 21.57 -9.85 2.36
CA ASP A 281 21.41 -10.40 3.70
C ASP A 281 20.75 -9.33 4.60
N PRO A 282 19.54 -9.59 5.16
CA PRO A 282 18.86 -8.63 6.02
C PRO A 282 19.61 -8.34 7.32
N PHE A 283 20.47 -9.26 7.80
CA PHE A 283 21.22 -9.10 9.05
C PHE A 283 22.52 -8.32 8.87
N THR A 284 23.19 -8.43 7.72
CA THR A 284 24.41 -7.66 7.43
C THR A 284 24.16 -6.45 6.54
N TYR A 285 22.99 -6.36 5.89
CA TYR A 285 22.63 -5.36 4.87
C TYR A 285 23.67 -5.25 3.76
N GLN A 286 24.39 -6.33 3.49
CA GLN A 286 25.38 -6.44 2.41
C GLN A 286 24.82 -7.26 1.25
N LYS A 287 25.31 -6.97 0.04
CA LYS A 287 25.05 -7.84 -1.10
C LYS A 287 25.76 -9.16 -0.89
N THR A 288 25.00 -10.25 -0.96
CA THR A 288 25.46 -11.63 -0.85
C THR A 288 26.03 -12.12 -2.17
#